data_AF-A0A836RP69-F1
#
_entry.id   AF-A0A836RP69-F1
#
_cell.length_a   1.000
_cell.length_b   1.000
_cell.length_c   1.000
_cell.angle_alpha   90.00
_cell.angle_beta   90.00
_cell.angle_gamma   90.00
#
_symmetry.space_group_name_H-M   'P 1'
#
loop_
_entity.id
_entity.type
_entity.pdbx_description
1 polymer ?
#
loop_
_entity_poly.entity_id
_entity_poly.type
_entity_poly.pdbx_seq_one_letter_code
_entity_poly.pdbx_strand_id
1 'polypeptide(L)'
;PLGSIALRMNIFSAVVSSLAGLFFFLTIRDRFSSPLSALIPTSFLGLSSTIWSVSNQTEVYALTYLLIAIDLFLYHKRRYHLLAYFLGLTLTNHMIGLSVVVPIIGFLLIRRRLSLSMIILFLLPLTLYLYLLIRARTSPLLNWGNPETLERLIWHLTGKQYRVWMFDLPFTQVVNNLRLALERLSREFFFFLIPVAIYGLIQIREDLPLYLAICAINIFYSINYSIPDIESYFIPSLVVITIFLGYGLNRIRFKYLPLLALLPLIHLPQNSGKDYHFADDLAQNILTNMKNRSLLVCNIWDAYSPLLYYDIVEEKGSEHWIIDKELLRRSWYLNYLKRRYPELCDRLKDEFQRYEEQLYLFEHDLPYDPDLIQTRFERLIQGIFRASLSDRTAYLLSPIRDQDLARSLTGMTRRPEGILLRIGAEAEAFDFNQFIIRIPKKLDPRHHFLVKSIYLRMAYLNYQNYRSESALRFYQKLKMRLR
;
A
#
# COMPACT_ATOMS: atom_id res chain seq x y z
N PRO A 1 -8.74 -17.90 -19.52
CA PRO A 1 -8.09 -16.89 -18.64
C PRO A 1 -7.21 -17.57 -17.58
N LEU A 2 -5.90 -17.29 -17.58
CA LEU A 2 -4.94 -17.93 -16.66
C LEU A 2 -5.16 -17.44 -15.22
N GLY A 3 -5.73 -18.29 -14.36
CA GLY A 3 -5.90 -18.05 -12.92
C GLY A 3 -6.84 -16.89 -12.52
N SER A 4 -6.76 -16.52 -11.23
CA SER A 4 -7.59 -15.47 -10.61
C SER A 4 -7.27 -14.07 -11.14
N ILE A 5 -8.19 -13.12 -10.96
CA ILE A 5 -7.95 -11.71 -11.34
C ILE A 5 -6.73 -11.16 -10.61
N ALA A 6 -6.60 -11.43 -9.31
CA ALA A 6 -5.43 -11.04 -8.52
C ALA A 6 -4.11 -11.55 -9.11
N LEU A 7 -4.07 -12.81 -9.58
CA LEU A 7 -2.88 -13.36 -10.24
C LEU A 7 -2.55 -12.60 -11.53
N ARG A 8 -3.55 -12.32 -12.36
CA ARG A 8 -3.36 -11.57 -13.62
C ARG A 8 -2.82 -10.17 -13.37
N MET A 9 -3.28 -9.50 -12.30
CA MET A 9 -2.80 -8.19 -11.92
C MET A 9 -1.36 -8.22 -11.38
N ASN A 10 -0.99 -9.24 -10.59
CA ASN A 10 0.40 -9.41 -10.13
C ASN A 10 1.35 -9.71 -11.31
N ILE A 11 0.90 -10.49 -12.31
CA ILE A 11 1.66 -10.71 -13.55
C ILE A 11 1.89 -9.38 -14.28
N PHE A 12 0.90 -8.50 -14.31
CA PHE A 12 1.06 -7.16 -14.89
C PHE A 12 2.16 -6.37 -14.17
N SER A 13 2.17 -6.32 -12.83
CA SER A 13 3.25 -5.69 -12.05
C SER A 13 4.63 -6.28 -12.38
N ALA A 14 4.74 -7.60 -12.48
CA ALA A 14 5.99 -8.28 -12.81
C ALA A 14 6.50 -7.89 -14.21
N VAL A 15 5.61 -7.82 -15.20
CA VAL A 15 5.95 -7.38 -16.57
C VAL A 15 6.39 -5.92 -16.58
N VAL A 16 5.66 -5.03 -15.91
CA VAL A 16 5.96 -3.60 -15.84
C VAL A 16 7.31 -3.35 -15.16
N SER A 17 7.60 -4.00 -14.03
CA SER A 17 8.90 -3.92 -13.36
C SER A 17 10.03 -4.51 -14.20
N SER A 18 9.77 -5.57 -14.98
CA SER A 18 10.76 -6.14 -15.90
C SER A 18 11.12 -5.17 -17.04
N LEU A 19 10.10 -4.47 -17.58
CA LEU A 19 10.33 -3.38 -18.56
C LEU A 19 11.12 -2.23 -17.94
N ALA A 20 10.86 -1.89 -16.68
CA ALA A 20 11.64 -0.87 -15.96
C ALA A 20 13.12 -1.27 -15.87
N GLY A 21 13.40 -2.53 -15.52
CA GLY A 21 14.75 -3.10 -15.53
C GLY A 21 15.42 -3.04 -16.91
N LEU A 22 14.66 -3.29 -17.99
CA LEU A 22 15.16 -3.15 -19.36
C LEU A 22 15.55 -1.70 -19.69
N PHE A 23 14.67 -0.73 -19.44
CA PHE A 23 14.98 0.69 -19.67
C PHE A 23 16.16 1.15 -18.83
N PHE A 24 16.26 0.69 -17.59
CA PHE A 24 17.40 0.96 -16.72
C PHE A 24 18.70 0.35 -17.28
N PHE A 25 18.69 -0.91 -17.72
CA PHE A 25 19.83 -1.54 -18.37
C PHE A 25 20.31 -0.72 -19.59
N LEU A 26 19.39 -0.34 -20.47
CA LEU A 26 19.69 0.46 -21.66
C LEU A 26 20.28 1.84 -21.28
N THR A 27 19.81 2.43 -20.19
CA THR A 27 20.28 3.73 -19.68
C THR A 27 21.77 3.73 -19.33
N ILE A 28 22.28 2.62 -18.80
CA ILE A 28 23.68 2.50 -18.39
C ILE A 28 24.54 1.76 -19.42
N ARG A 29 23.96 0.89 -20.24
CA ARG A 29 24.65 0.09 -21.27
C ARG A 29 25.49 0.92 -22.23
N ASP A 30 24.91 2.01 -22.75
CA ASP A 30 25.57 2.85 -23.76
C ASP A 30 26.74 3.67 -23.20
N ARG A 31 26.86 3.74 -21.88
CA ARG A 31 27.89 4.50 -21.19
C ARG A 31 29.03 3.63 -20.69
N PHE A 32 28.87 2.31 -20.74
CA PHE A 32 29.82 1.35 -20.23
C PHE A 32 30.45 0.55 -21.36
N SER A 33 31.74 0.26 -21.19
CA SER A 33 32.54 -0.48 -22.16
C SER A 33 32.08 -1.93 -22.34
N SER A 34 31.51 -2.53 -21.29
CA SER A 34 31.07 -3.92 -21.25
C SER A 34 29.57 -4.06 -20.95
N PRO A 35 28.83 -4.94 -21.66
CA PRO A 35 27.44 -5.24 -21.32
C PRO A 35 27.31 -5.80 -19.90
N LEU A 36 28.32 -6.51 -19.41
CA LEU A 36 28.32 -7.07 -18.05
C LEU A 36 28.30 -5.98 -16.97
N SER A 37 29.01 -4.86 -17.21
CA SER A 37 29.02 -3.72 -16.28
C SER A 37 27.66 -3.02 -16.19
N ALA A 38 26.75 -3.27 -17.14
CA ALA A 38 25.36 -2.84 -17.08
C ALA A 38 24.43 -3.94 -16.54
N LEU A 39 24.65 -5.19 -16.95
CA LEU A 39 23.81 -6.33 -16.56
C LEU A 39 23.87 -6.61 -15.06
N ILE A 40 25.07 -6.58 -14.47
CA ILE A 40 25.27 -6.89 -13.04
C ILE A 40 24.51 -5.92 -12.14
N PRO A 41 24.77 -4.59 -12.18
CA PRO A 41 24.05 -3.67 -11.30
C PRO A 41 22.53 -3.72 -11.55
N THR A 42 22.08 -3.88 -12.80
CA THR A 42 20.65 -4.06 -13.10
C THR A 42 20.08 -5.33 -12.47
N SER A 43 20.84 -6.43 -12.44
CA SER A 43 20.42 -7.68 -11.80
C SER A 43 20.34 -7.54 -10.28
N PHE A 44 21.28 -6.83 -9.65
CA PHE A 44 21.19 -6.49 -8.22
C PHE A 44 19.95 -5.65 -7.91
N LEU A 45 19.62 -4.66 -8.74
CA LEU A 45 18.42 -3.86 -8.56
C LEU A 45 17.14 -4.69 -8.75
N GLY A 46 17.03 -5.46 -9.84
CA GLY A 46 15.84 -6.27 -10.14
C GLY A 46 15.58 -7.39 -9.14
N LEU A 47 16.63 -7.93 -8.51
CA LEU A 47 16.55 -8.98 -7.50
C LEU A 47 16.71 -8.44 -6.05
N SER A 48 16.72 -7.11 -5.89
CA SER A 48 16.61 -6.48 -4.58
C SER A 48 15.26 -6.81 -3.94
N SER A 49 15.21 -6.84 -2.61
CA SER A 49 14.00 -7.19 -1.86
C SER A 49 12.87 -6.21 -2.15
N THR A 50 13.18 -4.91 -2.20
CA THR A 50 12.22 -3.85 -2.52
C THR A 50 11.63 -4.01 -3.94
N ILE A 51 12.46 -4.11 -4.98
CA ILE A 51 11.96 -4.21 -6.37
C ILE A 51 11.24 -5.54 -6.60
N TRP A 52 11.70 -6.62 -5.98
CA TRP A 52 11.02 -7.90 -6.07
C TRP A 52 9.64 -7.87 -5.39
N SER A 53 9.52 -7.22 -4.22
CA SER A 53 8.21 -7.02 -3.55
C SER A 53 7.25 -6.23 -4.43
N VAL A 54 7.71 -5.11 -5.00
CA VAL A 54 6.94 -4.28 -5.95
C VAL A 54 6.52 -5.06 -7.19
N SER A 55 7.33 -6.01 -7.64
CA SER A 55 7.03 -6.84 -8.81
C SER A 55 6.00 -7.94 -8.53
N ASN A 56 5.83 -8.34 -7.26
CA ASN A 56 4.92 -9.41 -6.86
C ASN A 56 3.55 -8.91 -6.37
N GLN A 57 3.35 -7.60 -6.28
CA GLN A 57 2.14 -7.00 -5.73
C GLN A 57 1.54 -6.02 -6.74
N THR A 58 0.21 -6.02 -6.83
CA THR A 58 -0.52 -5.06 -7.67
C THR A 58 -0.63 -3.73 -6.95
N GLU A 59 0.39 -2.89 -7.08
CA GLU A 59 0.44 -1.54 -6.54
C GLU A 59 1.04 -0.54 -7.54
N VAL A 60 0.90 0.74 -7.24
CA VAL A 60 1.33 1.87 -8.09
C VAL A 60 2.85 1.94 -8.33
N TYR A 61 3.64 1.23 -7.51
CA TYR A 61 5.09 1.35 -7.49
C TYR A 61 5.78 0.72 -8.70
N ALA A 62 5.23 -0.36 -9.28
CA ALA A 62 5.81 -0.99 -10.47
C ALA A 62 5.78 -0.02 -11.67
N LEU A 63 4.64 0.64 -11.89
CA LEU A 63 4.50 1.66 -12.93
C LEU A 63 5.35 2.90 -12.62
N THR A 64 5.45 3.32 -11.35
CA THR A 64 6.34 4.42 -10.96
C THR A 64 7.79 4.10 -11.30
N TYR A 65 8.24 2.87 -11.03
CA TYR A 65 9.59 2.42 -11.33
C TYR A 65 9.86 2.45 -12.85
N LEU A 66 8.90 1.97 -13.67
CA LEU A 66 9.02 2.05 -15.13
C LEU A 66 9.13 3.49 -15.62
N LEU A 67 8.27 4.39 -15.15
CA LEU A 67 8.28 5.79 -15.57
C LEU A 67 9.59 6.48 -15.19
N ILE A 68 10.12 6.24 -13.98
CA ILE A 68 11.44 6.75 -13.57
C ILE A 68 12.56 6.19 -14.45
N ALA A 69 12.53 4.90 -14.79
CA ALA A 69 13.53 4.29 -15.66
C ALA A 69 13.48 4.89 -17.07
N ILE A 70 12.30 5.18 -17.61
CA ILE A 70 12.10 5.88 -18.88
C ILE A 70 12.59 7.32 -18.80
N ASP A 71 12.28 8.06 -17.73
CA ASP A 71 12.74 9.44 -17.53
C ASP A 71 14.27 9.53 -17.57
N LEU A 72 14.95 8.65 -16.83
CA LEU A 72 16.42 8.60 -16.84
C LEU A 72 16.95 8.20 -18.22
N PHE A 73 16.35 7.20 -18.87
CA PHE A 73 16.71 6.80 -20.23
C PHE A 73 16.63 7.97 -21.21
N LEU A 74 15.51 8.70 -21.23
CA LEU A 74 15.27 9.82 -22.13
C LEU A 74 16.17 11.02 -21.83
N TYR A 75 16.43 11.30 -20.55
CA TYR A 75 17.41 12.30 -20.12
C TYR A 75 18.79 12.00 -20.71
N HIS A 76 19.27 10.76 -20.59
CA HIS A 76 20.58 10.37 -21.11
C HIS A 76 20.64 10.30 -22.64
N LYS A 77 19.55 9.91 -23.28
CA LYS A 77 19.41 10.00 -24.75
C LYS A 77 19.22 11.43 -25.26
N ARG A 78 19.15 12.42 -24.36
CA ARG A 78 18.96 13.84 -24.66
C ARG A 78 17.67 14.11 -25.46
N ARG A 79 16.65 13.27 -25.27
CA ARG A 79 15.33 13.38 -25.93
C ARG A 79 14.40 14.26 -25.09
N TYR A 80 14.79 15.53 -24.88
CA TYR A 80 14.18 16.39 -23.85
C TYR A 80 12.70 16.71 -24.07
N HIS A 81 12.21 16.76 -25.30
CA HIS A 81 10.77 16.93 -25.59
C HIS A 81 9.95 15.73 -25.11
N LEU A 82 10.41 14.52 -25.42
CA LEU A 82 9.75 13.30 -24.97
C LEU A 82 9.89 13.13 -23.45
N LEU A 83 11.07 13.45 -22.91
CA LEU A 83 11.31 13.50 -21.47
C LEU A 83 10.31 14.43 -20.77
N ALA A 84 10.07 15.64 -21.29
CA ALA A 84 9.13 16.58 -20.68
C ALA A 84 7.73 15.98 -20.53
N TYR A 85 7.25 15.28 -21.56
CA TYR A 85 6.00 14.51 -21.48
C TYR A 85 6.07 13.41 -20.40
N PHE A 86 7.10 12.56 -20.40
CA PHE A 86 7.19 11.50 -19.39
C PHE A 86 7.34 12.02 -17.96
N LEU A 87 8.05 13.13 -17.72
CA LEU A 87 8.13 13.77 -16.41
C LEU A 87 6.75 14.20 -15.90
N GLY A 88 5.90 14.75 -16.77
CA GLY A 88 4.52 15.08 -16.42
C GLY A 88 3.69 13.82 -16.13
N LEU A 89 3.85 12.77 -16.95
CA LEU A 89 3.18 11.48 -16.75
C LEU A 89 3.59 10.82 -15.42
N THR A 90 4.87 10.85 -15.06
CA THR A 90 5.41 10.38 -13.78
C THR A 90 4.71 11.04 -12.60
N LEU A 91 4.44 12.34 -12.67
CA LEU A 91 3.70 13.06 -11.62
C LEU A 91 2.26 12.62 -11.50
N THR A 92 1.62 12.08 -12.55
CA THR A 92 0.23 11.59 -12.49
C THR A 92 0.08 10.20 -11.89
N ASN A 93 1.19 9.48 -11.68
CA ASN A 93 1.15 8.13 -11.15
C ASN A 93 1.37 8.07 -9.63
N HIS A 94 2.47 8.66 -9.13
CA HIS A 94 2.77 8.63 -7.70
C HIS A 94 3.66 9.79 -7.25
N MET A 95 3.43 10.29 -6.03
CA MET A 95 4.08 11.50 -5.54
C MET A 95 5.60 11.35 -5.32
N ILE A 96 6.12 10.13 -5.12
CA ILE A 96 7.59 9.90 -5.10
C ILE A 96 8.27 10.30 -6.41
N GLY A 97 7.53 10.38 -7.52
CA GLY A 97 8.03 10.89 -8.80
C GLY A 97 8.61 12.30 -8.69
N LEU A 98 8.15 13.12 -7.74
CA LEU A 98 8.71 14.46 -7.48
C LEU A 98 10.22 14.44 -7.21
N SER A 99 10.74 13.39 -6.55
CA SER A 99 12.16 13.31 -6.26
C SER A 99 13.03 13.11 -7.51
N VAL A 100 12.43 12.73 -8.63
CA VAL A 100 13.12 12.62 -9.94
C VAL A 100 12.80 13.82 -10.81
N VAL A 101 11.52 14.20 -10.86
CA VAL A 101 11.03 15.28 -11.75
C VAL A 101 11.63 16.64 -11.38
N VAL A 102 11.64 17.00 -10.08
CA VAL A 102 12.14 18.31 -9.64
C VAL A 102 13.64 18.48 -9.94
N PRO A 103 14.53 17.52 -9.59
CA PRO A 103 15.95 17.63 -9.97
C PRO A 103 16.19 17.69 -11.47
N ILE A 104 15.50 16.88 -12.28
CA ILE A 104 15.70 16.87 -13.74
C ILE A 104 15.30 18.22 -14.34
N ILE A 105 14.13 18.77 -13.99
CA ILE A 105 13.68 20.07 -14.48
C ILE A 105 14.65 21.17 -14.04
N GLY A 106 15.06 21.18 -12.76
CA GLY A 106 16.02 22.14 -12.22
C GLY A 106 17.35 22.09 -12.97
N PHE A 107 17.82 20.89 -13.31
CA PHE A 107 19.07 20.71 -14.05
C PHE A 107 18.97 21.17 -15.51
N LEU A 108 17.85 20.90 -16.17
CA LEU A 108 17.58 21.40 -17.53
C LEU A 108 17.46 22.92 -17.55
N LEU A 109 16.88 23.53 -16.51
CA LEU A 109 16.81 24.98 -16.35
C LEU A 109 18.20 25.59 -16.19
N ILE A 110 19.02 25.07 -15.28
CA ILE A 110 20.41 25.54 -15.05
C ILE A 110 21.24 25.43 -16.33
N ARG A 111 21.05 24.35 -17.10
CA ARG A 111 21.75 24.14 -18.38
C ARG A 111 21.12 24.90 -19.56
N ARG A 112 20.09 25.72 -19.32
CA ARG A 112 19.36 26.49 -20.35
C ARG A 112 18.85 25.61 -21.49
N ARG A 113 18.32 24.43 -21.16
CA ARG A 113 17.80 23.42 -22.11
C ARG A 113 16.27 23.33 -22.16
N LEU A 114 15.57 24.24 -21.47
CA LEU A 114 14.10 24.29 -21.49
C LEU A 114 13.60 25.17 -22.64
N SER A 115 12.52 24.73 -23.28
CA SER A 115 11.79 25.47 -24.30
C SER A 115 10.31 25.57 -23.93
N LEU A 116 9.58 26.50 -24.56
CA LEU A 116 8.13 26.62 -24.38
C LEU A 116 7.38 25.34 -24.80
N SER A 117 7.81 24.70 -25.89
CA SER A 117 7.24 23.43 -26.35
C SER A 117 7.37 22.32 -25.32
N MET A 118 8.49 22.28 -24.58
CA MET A 118 8.68 21.32 -23.48
C MET A 118 7.73 21.58 -22.31
N ILE A 119 7.45 22.85 -21.99
CA ILE A 119 6.47 23.19 -20.94
C ILE A 119 5.09 22.65 -21.33
N ILE A 120 4.67 22.87 -22.57
CA ILE A 120 3.38 22.35 -23.08
C ILE A 120 3.34 20.82 -23.00
N LEU A 121 4.40 20.15 -23.45
CA LEU A 121 4.50 18.68 -23.41
C LEU A 121 4.49 18.13 -21.98
N PHE A 122 5.09 18.84 -21.01
CA PHE A 122 5.04 18.49 -19.60
C PHE A 122 3.63 18.66 -19.00
N LEU A 123 2.92 19.72 -19.37
CA LEU A 123 1.56 19.99 -18.88
C LEU A 123 0.51 19.04 -19.48
N LEU A 124 0.72 18.56 -20.71
CA LEU A 124 -0.23 17.69 -21.41
C LEU A 124 -0.66 16.45 -20.59
N PRO A 125 0.23 15.58 -20.09
CA PRO A 125 -0.20 14.42 -19.31
C PRO A 125 -0.80 14.80 -17.94
N LEU A 126 -0.52 15.98 -17.38
CA LEU A 126 -1.17 16.42 -16.15
C LEU A 126 -2.69 16.59 -16.32
N THR A 127 -3.20 16.70 -17.56
CA THR A 127 -4.64 16.68 -17.81
C THR A 127 -5.28 15.34 -17.45
N LEU A 128 -4.50 14.26 -17.26
CA LEU A 128 -5.02 13.00 -16.72
C LEU A 128 -5.61 13.15 -15.31
N TYR A 129 -5.23 14.18 -14.55
CA TYR A 129 -5.93 14.47 -13.29
C TYR A 129 -7.39 14.88 -13.48
N LEU A 130 -7.77 15.40 -14.65
CA LEU A 130 -9.17 15.66 -15.00
C LEU A 130 -9.99 14.36 -15.10
N TYR A 131 -9.34 13.22 -15.38
CA TYR A 131 -10.03 11.92 -15.34
C TYR A 131 -10.60 11.64 -13.95
N LEU A 132 -9.85 11.96 -12.88
CA LEU A 132 -10.34 11.79 -11.50
C LEU A 132 -11.58 12.65 -11.25
N LEU A 133 -11.55 13.91 -11.69
CA LEU A 133 -12.67 14.84 -11.56
C LEU A 133 -13.91 14.34 -12.30
N ILE A 134 -13.75 13.95 -13.56
CA ILE A 134 -14.83 13.48 -14.42
C ILE A 134 -15.39 12.17 -13.87
N ARG A 135 -14.52 11.21 -13.52
CA ARG A 135 -14.94 9.88 -13.05
C ARG A 135 -15.61 9.94 -11.69
N ALA A 136 -15.16 10.79 -10.77
CA ALA A 136 -15.78 10.95 -9.46
C ALA A 136 -17.24 11.40 -9.56
N ARG A 137 -17.57 12.27 -10.53
CA ARG A 137 -18.93 12.76 -10.79
C ARG A 137 -19.88 11.68 -11.32
N THR A 138 -19.36 10.59 -11.86
CA THR A 138 -20.20 9.44 -12.28
C THR A 138 -20.51 8.49 -11.13
N SER A 139 -20.24 8.89 -9.87
CA SER A 139 -20.47 8.07 -8.67
C SER A 139 -19.91 6.64 -8.79
N PRO A 140 -18.59 6.46 -9.02
CA PRO A 140 -18.00 5.14 -9.12
C PRO A 140 -18.17 4.41 -7.78
N LEU A 141 -18.05 3.08 -7.82
CA LEU A 141 -18.27 2.22 -6.66
C LEU A 141 -17.44 2.70 -5.46
N LEU A 142 -16.12 2.64 -5.56
CA LEU A 142 -15.21 3.25 -4.59
C LEU A 142 -14.66 4.57 -5.16
N ASN A 143 -14.85 5.65 -4.41
CA ASN A 143 -14.46 7.00 -4.82
C ASN A 143 -13.56 7.64 -3.74
N TRP A 144 -12.34 7.11 -3.59
CA TRP A 144 -11.43 7.44 -2.49
C TRP A 144 -11.09 8.94 -2.47
N GLY A 145 -11.45 9.64 -1.39
CA GLY A 145 -11.33 11.10 -1.27
C GLY A 145 -12.38 11.91 -2.03
N ASN A 146 -13.15 11.29 -2.93
CA ASN A 146 -14.18 11.91 -3.77
C ASN A 146 -13.73 13.22 -4.46
N PRO A 147 -12.79 13.18 -5.43
CA PRO A 147 -12.28 14.39 -6.08
C PRO A 147 -13.25 14.99 -7.13
N GLU A 148 -14.55 15.09 -6.84
CA GLU A 148 -15.59 15.58 -7.77
C GLU A 148 -15.66 17.11 -7.93
N THR A 149 -15.02 17.83 -7.00
CA THR A 149 -14.83 19.30 -7.02
C THR A 149 -13.36 19.66 -7.16
N LEU A 150 -13.07 20.89 -7.59
CA LEU A 150 -11.69 21.37 -7.69
C LEU A 150 -10.96 21.35 -6.34
N GLU A 151 -11.67 21.71 -5.27
CA GLU A 151 -11.15 21.66 -3.90
C GLU A 151 -10.72 20.23 -3.51
N ARG A 152 -11.61 19.25 -3.66
CA ARG A 152 -11.31 17.85 -3.32
C ARG A 152 -10.26 17.25 -4.24
N LEU A 153 -10.21 17.67 -5.50
CA LEU A 153 -9.10 17.34 -6.40
C LEU A 153 -7.77 17.87 -5.85
N ILE A 154 -7.69 19.13 -5.42
CA ILE A 154 -6.48 19.69 -4.80
C ILE A 154 -6.12 18.93 -3.52
N TRP A 155 -7.10 18.56 -2.69
CA TRP A 155 -6.85 17.74 -1.50
C TRP A 155 -6.25 16.38 -1.85
N HIS A 156 -6.75 15.74 -2.91
CA HIS A 156 -6.20 14.48 -3.41
C HIS A 156 -4.76 14.66 -3.91
N LEU A 157 -4.52 15.65 -4.78
CA LEU A 157 -3.21 15.94 -5.37
C LEU A 157 -2.14 16.26 -4.33
N THR A 158 -2.54 16.98 -3.27
CA THR A 158 -1.63 17.40 -2.21
C THR A 158 -1.59 16.43 -1.03
N GLY A 159 -2.28 15.29 -1.16
CA GLY A 159 -2.35 14.25 -0.14
C GLY A 159 -2.90 14.74 1.20
N LYS A 160 -3.85 15.69 1.23
CA LYS A 160 -4.37 16.34 2.47
C LYS A 160 -4.66 15.33 3.57
N GLN A 161 -5.35 14.23 3.23
CA GLN A 161 -5.70 13.15 4.16
C GLN A 161 -4.47 12.47 4.80
N TYR A 162 -3.32 12.45 4.12
CA TYR A 162 -2.11 11.74 4.53
C TYR A 162 -1.09 12.64 5.25
N ARG A 163 -1.29 13.97 5.25
CA ARG A 163 -0.32 14.93 5.80
C ARG A 163 -0.02 14.72 7.28
N VAL A 164 -0.96 14.18 8.05
CA VAL A 164 -0.78 13.86 9.47
C VAL A 164 0.36 12.86 9.74
N TRP A 165 0.78 12.11 8.70
CA TRP A 165 1.86 11.15 8.77
C TRP A 165 3.17 11.68 8.16
N MET A 166 3.16 12.88 7.56
CA MET A 166 4.27 13.47 6.82
C MET A 166 4.83 14.68 7.55
N PHE A 167 6.15 14.74 7.71
CA PHE A 167 6.89 15.90 8.22
C PHE A 167 6.48 16.39 9.63
N ASP A 168 5.79 15.54 10.40
CA ASP A 168 5.35 15.83 11.78
C ASP A 168 6.05 14.93 12.82
N LEU A 169 7.13 14.25 12.40
CA LEU A 169 7.87 13.34 13.27
C LEU A 169 8.85 14.10 14.18
N PRO A 170 9.01 13.69 15.45
CA PRO A 170 10.08 14.18 16.30
C PRO A 170 11.46 13.95 15.66
N PHE A 171 12.38 14.90 15.83
CA PHE A 171 13.73 14.82 15.23
C PHE A 171 14.46 13.51 15.51
N THR A 172 14.31 12.95 16.72
CA THR A 172 14.89 11.66 17.11
C THR A 172 14.35 10.49 16.28
N GLN A 173 13.06 10.51 15.93
CA GLN A 173 12.47 9.52 15.04
C GLN A 173 12.96 9.68 13.61
N VAL A 174 13.14 10.92 13.12
CA VAL A 174 13.71 11.18 11.79
C VAL A 174 15.14 10.65 11.68
N VAL A 175 15.97 10.87 12.70
CA VAL A 175 17.35 10.32 12.76
C VAL A 175 17.33 8.79 12.79
N ASN A 176 16.41 8.19 13.55
CA ASN A 176 16.25 6.74 13.56
C ASN A 176 15.80 6.20 12.18
N ASN A 177 14.86 6.88 11.52
CA ASN A 177 14.42 6.51 10.17
C ASN A 177 15.55 6.63 9.15
N LEU A 178 16.42 7.64 9.28
CA LEU A 178 17.63 7.75 8.45
C LEU A 178 18.58 6.56 8.68
N ARG A 179 18.83 6.18 9.93
CA ARG A 179 19.63 4.99 10.26
C ARG A 179 19.02 3.74 9.62
N LEU A 180 17.71 3.52 9.79
CA LEU A 180 17.00 2.38 9.21
C LEU A 180 17.03 2.39 7.68
N ALA A 181 16.95 3.57 7.05
CA ALA A 181 17.10 3.73 5.61
C ALA A 181 18.49 3.31 5.14
N LEU A 182 19.56 3.74 5.81
CA LEU A 182 20.94 3.36 5.48
C LEU A 182 21.19 1.85 5.70
N GLU A 183 20.69 1.28 6.80
CA GLU A 183 20.74 -0.15 7.06
C GLU A 183 19.94 -0.96 6.02
N ARG A 184 18.84 -0.40 5.49
CA ARG A 184 18.05 -1.03 4.42
C ARG A 184 18.80 -0.98 3.09
N LEU A 185 19.22 0.21 2.65
CA LEU A 185 19.93 0.41 1.39
C LEU A 185 21.23 -0.42 1.32
N SER A 186 21.97 -0.54 2.43
CA SER A 186 23.17 -1.39 2.49
C SER A 186 22.88 -2.89 2.37
N ARG A 187 21.73 -3.35 2.88
CA ARG A 187 21.29 -4.74 2.73
C ARG A 187 20.84 -5.05 1.30
N GLU A 188 20.20 -4.10 0.62
CA GLU A 188 19.72 -4.29 -0.76
C GLU A 188 20.86 -4.54 -1.76
N PHE A 189 21.99 -3.83 -1.60
CA PHE A 189 23.13 -3.95 -2.52
C PHE A 189 24.26 -4.85 -2.02
N PHE A 190 24.08 -5.57 -0.90
CA PHE A 190 25.13 -6.22 -0.13
C PHE A 190 26.24 -5.23 0.31
N PHE A 191 26.57 -5.21 1.60
CA PHE A 191 27.50 -4.22 2.16
C PHE A 191 28.87 -4.18 1.45
N PHE A 192 29.34 -5.29 0.88
CA PHE A 192 30.62 -5.37 0.19
C PHE A 192 30.66 -4.65 -1.16
N LEU A 193 29.51 -4.30 -1.75
CA LEU A 193 29.45 -3.49 -2.99
C LEU A 193 29.43 -1.98 -2.71
N ILE A 194 29.29 -1.55 -1.45
CA ILE A 194 29.30 -0.13 -1.08
C ILE A 194 30.59 0.57 -1.53
N PRO A 195 31.81 0.02 -1.30
CA PRO A 195 33.03 0.67 -1.80
C PRO A 195 33.05 0.83 -3.33
N VAL A 196 32.45 -0.11 -4.07
CA VAL A 196 32.36 -0.03 -5.54
C VAL A 196 31.39 1.07 -5.96
N ALA A 197 30.26 1.22 -5.27
CA ALA A 197 29.33 2.32 -5.52
C ALA A 197 29.96 3.68 -5.19
N ILE A 198 30.68 3.81 -4.06
CA ILE A 198 31.43 5.04 -3.71
C ILE A 198 32.47 5.35 -4.78
N TYR A 199 33.22 4.33 -5.23
CA TYR A 199 34.18 4.50 -6.31
C TYR A 199 33.50 4.95 -7.60
N GLY A 200 32.33 4.41 -7.95
CA GLY A 200 31.58 4.86 -9.12
C GLY A 200 31.05 6.28 -9.01
N LEU A 201 30.61 6.71 -7.83
CA LEU A 201 30.17 8.08 -7.56
C LEU A 201 31.25 9.09 -7.96
N ILE A 202 32.51 8.86 -7.56
CA ILE A 202 33.62 9.77 -7.90
C ILE A 202 34.01 9.75 -9.39
N GLN A 203 33.55 8.75 -10.16
CA GLN A 203 33.77 8.69 -11.61
C GLN A 203 32.75 9.51 -12.40
N ILE A 204 31.60 9.84 -11.80
CA ILE A 204 30.55 10.62 -12.44
C ILE A 204 30.89 12.10 -12.26
N ARG A 205 31.00 12.83 -13.36
CA ARG A 205 31.30 14.28 -13.33
C ARG A 205 30.07 15.11 -13.63
N GLU A 206 29.61 15.07 -14.87
CA GLU A 206 28.58 15.98 -15.37
C GLU A 206 27.22 15.80 -14.68
N ASP A 207 26.79 14.57 -14.44
CA ASP A 207 25.45 14.25 -13.92
C ASP A 207 25.42 13.99 -12.40
N LEU A 208 26.57 14.07 -11.72
CA LEU A 208 26.66 13.76 -10.29
C LEU A 208 25.75 14.66 -9.43
N PRO A 209 25.69 15.99 -9.62
CA PRO A 209 24.80 16.84 -8.83
C PRO A 209 23.31 16.48 -8.99
N LEU A 210 22.90 16.06 -10.20
CA LEU A 210 21.53 15.60 -10.48
C LEU A 210 21.22 14.35 -9.65
N TYR A 211 22.09 13.34 -9.71
CA TYR A 211 21.91 12.09 -8.97
C TYR A 211 21.91 12.29 -7.46
N LEU A 212 22.80 13.14 -6.94
CA LEU A 212 22.81 13.48 -5.51
C LEU A 212 21.53 14.21 -5.09
N ALA A 213 21.01 15.11 -5.93
CA ALA A 213 19.74 15.79 -5.67
C ALA A 213 18.56 14.81 -5.64
N ILE A 214 18.50 13.83 -6.57
CA ILE A 214 17.47 12.79 -6.57
C ILE A 214 17.49 12.00 -5.26
N CYS A 215 18.67 11.49 -4.85
CA CYS A 215 18.83 10.77 -3.59
C CYS A 215 18.45 11.65 -2.39
N ALA A 216 18.93 12.89 -2.34
CA ALA A 216 18.69 13.78 -1.22
C ALA A 216 17.20 14.07 -1.02
N ILE A 217 16.47 14.43 -2.09
CA ILE A 217 15.03 14.69 -2.02
C ILE A 217 14.27 13.41 -1.68
N ASN A 218 14.60 12.28 -2.30
CA ASN A 218 13.91 11.03 -2.06
C ASN A 218 14.09 10.52 -0.63
N ILE A 219 15.33 10.53 -0.11
CA ILE A 219 15.63 10.12 1.26
C ILE A 219 14.97 11.08 2.24
N PHE A 220 15.12 12.40 2.04
CA PHE A 220 14.50 13.41 2.91
C PHE A 220 12.99 13.22 3.02
N TYR A 221 12.32 12.98 1.89
CA TYR A 221 10.89 12.70 1.85
C TYR A 221 10.56 11.40 2.62
N SER A 222 11.28 10.32 2.34
CA SER A 222 10.96 8.98 2.86
C SER A 222 11.20 8.85 4.37
N ILE A 223 12.25 9.47 4.93
CA ILE A 223 12.52 9.41 6.38
C ILE A 223 11.54 10.24 7.22
N ASN A 224 10.83 11.17 6.59
CA ASN A 224 9.83 12.02 7.20
C ASN A 224 8.39 11.50 7.03
N TYR A 225 8.21 10.28 6.53
CA TYR A 225 6.89 9.70 6.30
C TYR A 225 6.70 8.40 7.08
N SER A 226 5.70 8.37 7.97
CA SER A 226 5.38 7.23 8.82
C SER A 226 4.25 6.37 8.23
N ILE A 227 4.62 5.39 7.41
CA ILE A 227 3.71 4.41 6.81
C ILE A 227 4.26 2.98 6.91
N PRO A 228 3.41 1.94 6.87
CA PRO A 228 3.85 0.55 6.97
C PRO A 228 4.73 0.02 5.83
N ASP A 229 4.59 0.53 4.61
CA ASP A 229 5.19 0.06 3.35
C ASP A 229 6.22 1.05 2.76
N ILE A 230 6.98 1.72 3.63
CA ILE A 230 7.92 2.78 3.25
C ILE A 230 9.06 2.31 2.32
N GLU A 231 9.33 1.00 2.24
CA GLU A 231 10.35 0.40 1.38
C GLU A 231 10.25 0.88 -0.08
N SER A 232 9.05 0.85 -0.65
CA SER A 232 8.79 1.22 -2.04
C SER A 232 9.10 2.70 -2.33
N TYR A 233 9.13 3.56 -1.29
CA TYR A 233 9.46 4.98 -1.47
C TYR A 233 10.93 5.19 -1.80
N PHE A 234 11.82 4.23 -1.53
CA PHE A 234 13.25 4.33 -1.83
C PHE A 234 13.62 3.96 -3.27
N ILE A 235 12.65 3.58 -4.13
CA ILE A 235 12.89 3.23 -5.54
C ILE A 235 13.80 4.25 -6.27
N PRO A 236 13.55 5.58 -6.21
CA PRO A 236 14.44 6.55 -6.87
C PRO A 236 15.89 6.48 -6.38
N SER A 237 16.11 6.36 -5.07
CA SER A 237 17.46 6.23 -4.49
C SER A 237 18.13 4.91 -4.86
N LEU A 238 17.38 3.80 -4.84
CA LEU A 238 17.90 2.48 -5.27
C LEU A 238 18.37 2.52 -6.73
N VAL A 239 17.59 3.12 -7.61
CA VAL A 239 17.95 3.30 -9.03
C VAL A 239 19.25 4.10 -9.17
N VAL A 240 19.38 5.23 -8.46
CA VAL A 240 20.59 6.08 -8.52
C VAL A 240 21.82 5.39 -7.92
N ILE A 241 21.69 4.73 -6.77
CA ILE A 241 22.80 3.97 -6.16
C ILE A 241 23.27 2.85 -7.11
N THR A 242 22.33 2.23 -7.83
CA THR A 242 22.66 1.23 -8.87
C THR A 242 23.47 1.84 -10.02
N ILE A 243 23.19 3.09 -10.42
CA ILE A 243 24.02 3.80 -11.41
C ILE A 243 25.44 3.95 -10.86
N PHE A 244 25.60 4.37 -9.60
CA PHE A 244 26.93 4.48 -8.97
C PHE A 244 27.67 3.15 -9.00
N LEU A 245 27.00 2.07 -8.60
CA LEU A 245 27.57 0.72 -8.67
C LEU A 245 28.02 0.36 -10.09
N GLY A 246 27.22 0.66 -11.11
CA GLY A 246 27.58 0.41 -12.51
C GLY A 246 28.82 1.18 -12.98
N TYR A 247 28.93 2.46 -12.62
CA TYR A 247 30.12 3.25 -12.95
C TYR A 247 31.38 2.70 -12.25
N GLY A 248 31.25 2.22 -11.01
CA GLY A 248 32.35 1.57 -10.30
C GLY A 248 32.77 0.27 -10.99
N LEU A 249 31.82 -0.61 -11.29
CA LEU A 249 32.08 -1.90 -11.95
C LEU A 249 32.62 -1.75 -13.37
N ASN A 250 32.25 -0.70 -14.11
CA ASN A 250 32.78 -0.43 -15.45
C ASN A 250 34.29 -0.12 -15.43
N ARG A 251 34.84 0.31 -14.30
CA ARG A 251 36.27 0.59 -14.14
C ARG A 251 37.08 -0.59 -13.62
N ILE A 252 36.44 -1.60 -13.02
CA ILE A 252 37.14 -2.73 -12.44
C ILE A 252 37.12 -3.91 -13.41
N ARG A 253 38.31 -4.44 -13.73
CA ARG A 253 38.45 -5.63 -14.57
C ARG A 253 38.50 -6.87 -13.68
N PHE A 254 37.36 -7.52 -13.48
CA PHE A 254 37.29 -8.79 -12.74
C PHE A 254 37.10 -9.97 -13.70
N LYS A 255 37.98 -10.98 -13.61
CA LYS A 255 37.85 -12.25 -14.35
C LYS A 255 36.54 -12.99 -14.02
N TYR A 256 36.01 -12.78 -12.82
CA TYR A 256 34.80 -13.43 -12.30
C TYR A 256 33.56 -12.53 -12.29
N LEU A 257 33.61 -11.38 -13.00
CA LEU A 257 32.52 -10.42 -13.08
C LEU A 257 31.15 -11.07 -13.43
N PRO A 258 31.05 -12.05 -14.35
CA PRO A 258 29.77 -12.72 -14.63
C PRO A 258 29.15 -13.46 -13.44
N LEU A 259 29.95 -14.04 -12.55
CA LEU A 259 29.44 -14.77 -11.38
C LEU A 259 28.76 -13.82 -10.38
N LEU A 260 29.17 -12.55 -10.34
CA LEU A 260 28.51 -11.54 -9.52
C LEU A 260 27.06 -11.27 -9.96
N ALA A 261 26.71 -11.52 -11.24
CA ALA A 261 25.33 -11.39 -11.72
C ALA A 261 24.39 -12.44 -11.12
N LEU A 262 24.94 -13.56 -10.62
CA LEU A 262 24.17 -14.65 -9.99
C LEU A 262 23.99 -14.46 -8.49
N LEU A 263 24.84 -13.66 -7.83
CA LEU A 263 24.75 -13.42 -6.38
C LEU A 263 23.39 -12.89 -5.90
N PRO A 264 22.69 -11.99 -6.63
CA PRO A 264 21.38 -11.52 -6.18
C PRO A 264 20.32 -12.63 -6.10
N LEU A 265 20.55 -13.79 -6.75
CA LEU A 265 19.64 -14.95 -6.66
C LEU A 265 19.54 -15.50 -5.22
N ILE A 266 20.50 -15.17 -4.34
CA ILE A 266 20.45 -15.50 -2.91
C ILE A 266 19.21 -14.89 -2.23
N HIS A 267 18.67 -13.79 -2.76
CA HIS A 267 17.45 -13.17 -2.24
C HIS A 267 16.16 -13.90 -2.66
N LEU A 268 16.19 -14.76 -3.70
CA LEU A 268 15.00 -15.44 -4.23
C LEU A 268 14.19 -16.22 -3.18
N PRO A 269 14.79 -17.03 -2.29
CA PRO A 269 14.02 -17.76 -1.29
C PRO A 269 13.31 -16.83 -0.29
N GLN A 270 13.89 -15.67 -0.01
CA GLN A 270 13.32 -14.69 0.92
C GLN A 270 12.21 -13.86 0.29
N ASN A 271 12.28 -13.65 -1.01
CA ASN A 271 11.36 -12.77 -1.73
C ASN A 271 10.21 -13.54 -2.43
N SER A 272 10.23 -14.88 -2.42
CA SER A 272 9.18 -15.72 -3.01
C SER A 272 7.85 -15.59 -2.25
N GLY A 273 6.87 -14.91 -2.84
CA GLY A 273 5.50 -14.78 -2.34
C GLY A 273 4.58 -15.97 -2.63
N LYS A 274 5.09 -17.06 -3.23
CA LYS A 274 4.27 -18.15 -3.80
C LYS A 274 3.29 -18.83 -2.84
N ASP A 275 3.64 -18.88 -1.55
CA ASP A 275 2.87 -19.58 -0.52
C ASP A 275 2.03 -18.61 0.34
N TYR A 276 2.00 -17.31 -0.01
CA TYR A 276 1.25 -16.28 0.72
C TYR A 276 -0.20 -16.23 0.25
N HIS A 277 -1.04 -17.00 0.94
CA HIS A 277 -2.48 -17.06 0.69
C HIS A 277 -3.32 -16.45 1.82
N PHE A 278 -2.71 -15.76 2.77
CA PHE A 278 -3.39 -15.37 4.00
C PHE A 278 -4.59 -14.43 3.78
N ALA A 279 -4.46 -13.43 2.89
CA ALA A 279 -5.57 -12.52 2.58
C ALA A 279 -6.78 -13.25 1.99
N ASP A 280 -6.50 -14.23 1.11
CA ASP A 280 -7.48 -15.09 0.48
C ASP A 280 -8.17 -16.00 1.53
N ASP A 281 -7.36 -16.69 2.34
CA ASP A 281 -7.85 -17.54 3.43
C ASP A 281 -8.67 -16.74 4.44
N LEU A 282 -8.22 -15.57 4.86
CA LEU A 282 -8.91 -14.74 5.84
C LEU A 282 -10.28 -14.30 5.33
N ALA A 283 -10.37 -13.80 4.10
CA ALA A 283 -11.63 -13.37 3.53
C ALA A 283 -12.63 -14.53 3.40
N GLN A 284 -12.19 -15.67 2.86
CA GLN A 284 -13.04 -16.85 2.71
C GLN A 284 -13.49 -17.41 4.07
N ASN A 285 -12.61 -17.43 5.07
CA ASN A 285 -12.98 -17.87 6.42
C ASN A 285 -13.97 -16.91 7.07
N ILE A 286 -13.85 -15.60 6.86
CA ILE A 286 -14.83 -14.63 7.35
C ILE A 286 -16.20 -14.86 6.69
N LEU A 287 -16.24 -15.03 5.36
CA LEU A 287 -17.49 -15.33 4.65
C LEU A 287 -18.10 -16.67 5.12
N THR A 288 -17.28 -17.71 5.28
CA THR A 288 -17.71 -19.02 5.82
C THR A 288 -18.25 -18.92 7.24
N ASN A 289 -17.73 -17.98 8.05
CA ASN A 289 -18.20 -17.76 9.41
C ASN A 289 -19.56 -17.06 9.44
N MET A 290 -19.80 -16.13 8.52
CA MET A 290 -21.02 -15.30 8.57
C MET A 290 -22.24 -16.12 8.19
N LYS A 291 -23.32 -15.98 8.97
CA LYS A 291 -24.65 -16.46 8.56
C LYS A 291 -25.21 -15.62 7.39
N ASN A 292 -26.20 -16.15 6.68
CA ASN A 292 -26.90 -15.42 5.62
C ASN A 292 -27.41 -14.06 6.12
N ARG A 293 -27.37 -13.05 5.24
CA ARG A 293 -27.75 -11.65 5.56
C ARG A 293 -27.14 -11.15 6.87
N SER A 294 -25.81 -11.01 6.88
CA SER A 294 -25.07 -10.49 8.06
C SER A 294 -24.66 -9.03 7.92
N LEU A 295 -24.42 -8.38 9.05
CA LEU A 295 -23.60 -7.16 9.17
C LEU A 295 -22.23 -7.59 9.71
N LEU A 296 -21.15 -7.16 9.06
CA LEU A 296 -19.79 -7.23 9.59
C LEU A 296 -19.24 -5.81 9.70
N VAL A 297 -18.90 -5.41 10.92
CA VAL A 297 -18.05 -4.23 11.16
C VAL A 297 -16.64 -4.70 11.48
N CYS A 298 -15.64 -4.14 10.83
CA CYS A 298 -14.24 -4.43 11.09
C CYS A 298 -13.42 -3.14 11.25
N ASN A 299 -12.27 -3.23 11.91
CA ASN A 299 -11.33 -2.10 12.07
C ASN A 299 -9.91 -2.44 11.59
N ILE A 300 -9.81 -3.37 10.62
CA ILE A 300 -8.53 -3.82 10.07
C ILE A 300 -8.63 -3.93 8.55
N TRP A 301 -7.82 -3.12 7.86
CA TRP A 301 -7.80 -3.06 6.40
C TRP A 301 -7.44 -4.39 5.74
N ASP A 302 -6.57 -5.18 6.39
CA ASP A 302 -6.15 -6.52 5.93
C ASP A 302 -7.31 -7.52 5.81
N ALA A 303 -8.43 -7.28 6.49
CA ALA A 303 -9.65 -8.05 6.31
C ALA A 303 -10.61 -7.37 5.33
N TYR A 304 -10.80 -6.04 5.47
CA TYR A 304 -11.78 -5.31 4.67
C TYR A 304 -11.45 -5.30 3.17
N SER A 305 -10.20 -5.06 2.79
CA SER A 305 -9.79 -4.94 1.39
C SER A 305 -9.99 -6.25 0.60
N PRO A 306 -9.56 -7.43 1.10
CA PRO A 306 -9.90 -8.71 0.47
C PRO A 306 -11.41 -9.00 0.43
N LEU A 307 -12.16 -8.62 1.46
CA LEU A 307 -13.62 -8.78 1.46
C LEU A 307 -14.30 -7.91 0.40
N LEU A 308 -13.80 -6.71 0.10
CA LEU A 308 -14.28 -5.90 -1.02
C LEU A 308 -14.11 -6.62 -2.36
N TYR A 309 -12.96 -7.27 -2.59
CA TYR A 309 -12.76 -8.10 -3.79
C TYR A 309 -13.79 -9.22 -3.88
N TYR A 310 -14.00 -9.94 -2.78
CA TYR A 310 -14.94 -11.05 -2.77
C TYR A 310 -16.41 -10.62 -2.88
N ASP A 311 -16.77 -9.49 -2.29
CA ASP A 311 -18.11 -8.91 -2.40
C ASP A 311 -18.41 -8.43 -3.83
N ILE A 312 -17.50 -7.64 -4.40
CA ILE A 312 -17.76 -6.87 -5.62
C ILE A 312 -17.37 -7.63 -6.89
N VAL A 313 -16.22 -8.30 -6.87
CA VAL A 313 -15.62 -8.90 -8.08
C VAL A 313 -16.00 -10.37 -8.22
N GLU A 314 -16.00 -11.09 -7.11
CA GLU A 314 -16.39 -12.51 -7.08
C GLU A 314 -17.88 -12.71 -6.75
N GLU A 315 -18.60 -11.65 -6.37
CA GLU A 315 -20.03 -11.66 -6.02
C GLU A 315 -20.40 -12.64 -4.88
N LYS A 316 -19.43 -13.02 -4.05
CA LYS A 316 -19.58 -13.98 -2.94
C LYS A 316 -19.99 -13.34 -1.61
N GLY A 317 -20.02 -12.00 -1.54
CA GLY A 317 -20.35 -11.24 -0.33
C GLY A 317 -21.65 -10.43 -0.39
N SER A 318 -22.37 -10.49 -1.53
CA SER A 318 -23.35 -9.47 -1.94
C SER A 318 -24.56 -9.33 -1.02
N GLU A 319 -24.90 -10.37 -0.27
CA GLU A 319 -25.99 -10.38 0.72
C GLU A 319 -25.63 -9.74 2.08
N HIS A 320 -24.34 -9.51 2.36
CA HIS A 320 -23.86 -8.97 3.62
C HIS A 320 -23.65 -7.44 3.57
N TRP A 321 -23.78 -6.79 4.73
CA TRP A 321 -23.30 -5.43 4.94
C TRP A 321 -21.90 -5.49 5.55
N ILE A 322 -20.88 -5.16 4.77
CA ILE A 322 -19.48 -5.16 5.22
C ILE A 322 -19.01 -3.71 5.33
N ILE A 323 -18.62 -3.31 6.54
CA ILE A 323 -18.26 -1.92 6.89
C ILE A 323 -16.90 -1.89 7.59
N ASP A 324 -15.97 -1.12 7.04
CA ASP A 324 -14.77 -0.67 7.77
C ASP A 324 -15.12 0.53 8.65
N LYS A 325 -14.89 0.39 9.96
CA LYS A 325 -15.14 1.43 10.95
C LYS A 325 -14.21 2.63 10.78
N GLU A 326 -12.95 2.44 10.41
CA GLU A 326 -12.01 3.57 10.25
C GLU A 326 -12.38 4.45 9.06
N LEU A 327 -12.94 3.85 8.00
CA LEU A 327 -13.40 4.62 6.85
C LEU A 327 -14.65 5.47 7.15
N LEU A 328 -15.43 5.16 8.19
CA LEU A 328 -16.54 6.02 8.63
C LEU A 328 -16.07 7.45 8.97
N ARG A 329 -14.78 7.65 9.27
CA ARG A 329 -14.17 8.97 9.52
C ARG A 329 -13.94 9.80 8.25
N ARG A 330 -14.50 9.39 7.10
CA ARG A 330 -14.28 10.03 5.80
C ARG A 330 -15.60 10.25 5.09
N SER A 331 -15.88 11.50 4.69
CA SER A 331 -17.17 11.85 4.06
C SER A 331 -17.45 11.05 2.78
N TRP A 332 -16.41 10.75 2.00
CA TRP A 332 -16.54 9.96 0.77
C TRP A 332 -17.03 8.53 1.03
N TYR A 333 -16.71 7.96 2.20
CA TYR A 333 -17.13 6.60 2.56
C TYR A 333 -18.58 6.57 3.04
N LEU A 334 -19.04 7.61 3.73
CA LEU A 334 -20.47 7.75 4.07
C LEU A 334 -21.33 7.82 2.80
N ASN A 335 -20.86 8.55 1.78
CA ASN A 335 -21.48 8.55 0.45
C ASN A 335 -21.46 7.17 -0.23
N TYR A 336 -20.38 6.39 -0.05
CA TYR A 336 -20.33 5.00 -0.52
C TYR A 336 -21.41 4.15 0.17
N LEU A 337 -21.53 4.23 1.50
CA LEU A 337 -22.53 3.48 2.26
C LEU A 337 -23.97 3.84 1.84
N LYS A 338 -24.27 5.13 1.63
CA LYS A 338 -25.59 5.57 1.14
C LYS A 338 -25.97 4.95 -0.20
N ARG A 339 -24.99 4.72 -1.09
CA ARG A 339 -25.23 4.05 -2.38
C ARG A 339 -25.28 2.53 -2.25
N ARG A 340 -24.40 1.95 -1.44
CA ARG A 340 -24.23 0.48 -1.35
C ARG A 340 -25.25 -0.18 -0.43
N TYR A 341 -25.62 0.48 0.67
CA TYR A 341 -26.54 0.01 1.70
C TYR A 341 -27.61 1.07 2.03
N PRO A 342 -28.44 1.48 1.04
CA PRO A 342 -29.42 2.56 1.23
C PRO A 342 -30.40 2.25 2.38
N GLU A 343 -30.85 1.00 2.51
CA GLU A 343 -31.74 0.55 3.60
C GLU A 343 -31.17 0.84 5.00
N LEU A 344 -29.86 0.64 5.20
CA LEU A 344 -29.20 0.94 6.47
C LEU A 344 -29.14 2.44 6.72
N CYS A 345 -28.73 3.19 5.70
CA CYS A 345 -28.59 4.64 5.78
C CYS A 345 -29.93 5.35 5.98
N ASP A 346 -31.01 4.85 5.39
CA ASP A 346 -32.36 5.38 5.56
C ASP A 346 -32.87 5.19 6.99
N ARG A 347 -32.60 4.03 7.60
CA ARG A 347 -32.91 3.76 9.02
C ARG A 347 -32.14 4.67 9.99
N LEU A 348 -31.01 5.21 9.57
CA LEU A 348 -30.08 6.02 10.37
C LEU A 348 -29.88 7.44 9.82
N LYS A 349 -30.87 7.95 9.07
CA LYS A 349 -30.75 9.20 8.32
C LYS A 349 -30.31 10.36 9.20
N ASP A 350 -30.89 10.47 10.40
CA ASP A 350 -30.59 11.54 11.35
C ASP A 350 -29.17 11.41 11.93
N GLU A 351 -28.72 10.19 12.27
CA GLU A 351 -27.37 9.93 12.75
C GLU A 351 -26.32 10.26 11.68
N PHE A 352 -26.56 9.85 10.42
CA PHE A 352 -25.69 10.18 9.29
C PHE A 352 -25.62 11.69 9.10
N GLN A 353 -26.76 12.37 9.01
CA GLN A 353 -26.80 13.83 8.78
C GLN A 353 -26.07 14.59 9.88
N ARG A 354 -26.37 14.29 11.15
CA ARG A 354 -25.72 14.96 12.28
C ARG A 354 -24.21 14.70 12.28
N TYR A 355 -23.77 13.46 12.04
CA TYR A 355 -22.34 13.19 12.04
C TYR A 355 -21.62 13.89 10.87
N GLU A 356 -22.23 13.89 9.67
CA GLU A 356 -21.69 14.55 8.47
C GLU A 356 -21.49 16.05 8.64
N GLU A 357 -22.39 16.74 9.35
CA GLU A 357 -22.23 18.17 9.67
C GLU A 357 -20.91 18.45 10.40
N GLN A 358 -20.59 17.64 11.41
CA GLN A 358 -19.34 17.82 12.17
C GLN A 358 -18.12 17.35 11.39
N LEU A 359 -18.26 16.26 10.63
CA LEU A 359 -17.20 15.74 9.80
C LEU A 359 -16.81 16.74 8.69
N TYR A 360 -17.78 17.46 8.14
CA TYR A 360 -17.53 18.55 7.20
C TYR A 360 -16.64 19.62 7.82
N LEU A 361 -16.97 20.11 9.02
CA LEU A 361 -16.17 21.13 9.71
C LEU A 361 -14.73 20.66 9.91
N PHE A 362 -14.56 19.42 10.40
CA PHE A 362 -13.25 18.79 10.58
C PHE A 362 -12.45 18.69 9.28
N GLU A 363 -13.04 18.15 8.20
CA GLU A 363 -12.33 17.98 6.92
C GLU A 363 -11.95 19.31 6.24
N HIS A 364 -12.66 20.39 6.54
CA HIS A 364 -12.41 21.74 5.98
C HIS A 364 -11.56 22.64 6.90
N ASP A 365 -10.98 22.10 7.97
CA ASP A 365 -10.19 22.86 8.94
C ASP A 365 -10.98 24.04 9.57
N LEU A 366 -12.30 23.90 9.68
CA LEU A 366 -13.19 24.88 10.32
C LEU A 366 -13.31 24.60 11.82
N PRO A 367 -13.66 25.59 12.65
CA PRO A 367 -13.93 25.37 14.07
C PRO A 367 -15.04 24.32 14.26
N TYR A 368 -14.75 23.28 15.03
CA TYR A 368 -15.68 22.20 15.41
C TYR A 368 -15.50 21.84 16.88
N ASP A 369 -16.47 21.13 17.44
CA ASP A 369 -16.40 20.61 18.81
C ASP A 369 -15.89 19.15 18.78
N PRO A 370 -14.68 18.87 19.30
CA PRO A 370 -14.10 17.52 19.32
C PRO A 370 -14.93 16.49 20.08
N ASP A 371 -15.60 16.88 21.16
CA ASP A 371 -16.41 15.97 21.96
C ASP A 371 -17.73 15.68 21.25
N LEU A 372 -18.30 16.69 20.57
CA LEU A 372 -19.52 16.52 19.78
C LEU A 372 -19.32 15.59 18.58
N ILE A 373 -18.24 15.79 17.79
CA ILE A 373 -17.96 14.92 16.63
C ILE A 373 -17.71 13.48 17.09
N GLN A 374 -16.95 13.28 18.18
CA GLN A 374 -16.69 11.95 18.73
C GLN A 374 -17.97 11.29 19.23
N THR A 375 -18.83 12.03 19.95
CA THR A 375 -20.12 11.52 20.42
C THR A 375 -21.03 11.12 19.25
N ARG A 376 -21.08 11.93 18.18
CA ARG A 376 -21.88 11.62 16.98
C ARG A 376 -21.31 10.41 16.23
N PHE A 377 -19.99 10.25 16.18
CA PHE A 377 -19.33 9.08 15.60
C PHE A 377 -19.68 7.78 16.34
N GLU A 378 -19.57 7.79 17.68
CA GLU A 378 -19.91 6.64 18.51
C GLU A 378 -21.40 6.27 18.40
N ARG A 379 -22.29 7.28 18.34
CA ARG A 379 -23.73 7.07 18.10
C ARG A 379 -24.02 6.48 16.73
N LEU A 380 -23.31 6.90 15.67
CA LEU A 380 -23.47 6.33 14.33
C LEU A 380 -23.09 4.84 14.33
N ILE A 381 -21.94 4.47 14.92
CA ILE A 381 -21.52 3.07 15.04
C ILE A 381 -22.56 2.26 15.83
N GLN A 382 -23.02 2.78 16.96
CA GLN A 382 -24.05 2.12 17.77
C GLN A 382 -25.35 1.93 16.97
N GLY A 383 -25.77 2.95 16.20
CA GLY A 383 -26.91 2.91 15.31
C GLY A 383 -26.79 1.82 14.26
N ILE A 384 -25.63 1.69 13.61
CA ILE A 384 -25.36 0.66 12.59
C ILE A 384 -25.64 -0.75 13.15
N PHE A 385 -25.15 -1.05 14.35
CA PHE A 385 -25.42 -2.33 14.99
C PHE A 385 -26.89 -2.50 15.35
N ARG A 386 -27.51 -1.51 16.03
CA ARG A 386 -28.92 -1.60 16.47
C ARG A 386 -29.88 -1.76 15.28
N ALA A 387 -29.69 -0.97 14.23
CA ALA A 387 -30.54 -0.99 13.04
C ALA A 387 -30.41 -2.30 12.25
N SER A 388 -29.28 -3.00 12.37
CA SER A 388 -29.05 -4.29 11.68
C SER A 388 -29.58 -5.47 12.47
N LEU A 389 -29.70 -5.39 13.80
CA LEU A 389 -30.17 -6.52 14.62
C LEU A 389 -31.65 -6.89 14.39
N SER A 390 -32.43 -6.05 13.70
CA SER A 390 -33.84 -6.34 13.38
C SER A 390 -34.00 -7.40 12.30
N ASP A 391 -33.08 -7.49 11.34
CA ASP A 391 -33.20 -8.34 10.16
C ASP A 391 -31.89 -9.02 9.72
N ARG A 392 -30.80 -8.80 10.45
CA ARG A 392 -29.47 -9.31 10.12
C ARG A 392 -28.72 -9.85 11.33
N THR A 393 -27.81 -10.76 11.01
CA THR A 393 -26.84 -11.28 11.97
C THR A 393 -25.64 -10.32 12.06
N ALA A 394 -25.48 -9.59 13.16
CA ALA A 394 -24.34 -8.69 13.37
C ALA A 394 -23.09 -9.38 13.96
N TYR A 395 -21.94 -9.08 13.36
CA TYR A 395 -20.60 -9.50 13.75
C TYR A 395 -19.63 -8.32 13.84
N LEU A 396 -18.62 -8.48 14.69
CA LEU A 396 -17.48 -7.59 14.84
C LEU A 396 -16.18 -8.37 14.63
N LEU A 397 -15.31 -7.86 13.76
CA LEU A 397 -13.91 -8.28 13.66
C LEU A 397 -12.99 -7.17 14.15
N SER A 398 -12.41 -7.36 15.35
CA SER A 398 -11.54 -6.36 15.97
C SER A 398 -10.32 -7.02 16.63
N PRO A 399 -9.24 -7.26 15.87
CA PRO A 399 -8.01 -7.83 16.40
C PRO A 399 -7.25 -6.88 17.33
N ILE A 400 -7.44 -5.57 17.17
CA ILE A 400 -6.81 -4.51 17.96
C ILE A 400 -7.86 -3.94 18.92
N ARG A 401 -7.46 -3.65 20.17
CA ARG A 401 -8.35 -2.97 21.12
C ARG A 401 -8.74 -1.59 20.58
N ASP A 402 -10.03 -1.31 20.62
CA ASP A 402 -10.60 -0.12 20.00
C ASP A 402 -11.57 0.56 20.98
N GLN A 403 -11.25 1.79 21.37
CA GLN A 403 -12.03 2.51 22.36
C GLN A 403 -13.37 2.98 21.80
N ASP A 404 -13.42 3.37 20.53
CA ASP A 404 -14.67 3.81 19.88
C ASP A 404 -15.66 2.65 19.86
N LEU A 405 -15.22 1.45 19.45
CA LEU A 405 -16.05 0.25 19.45
C LEU A 405 -16.46 -0.14 20.87
N ALA A 406 -15.55 -0.04 21.84
CA ALA A 406 -15.86 -0.37 23.23
C ALA A 406 -16.97 0.53 23.79
N ARG A 407 -16.92 1.84 23.52
CA ARG A 407 -17.94 2.81 23.94
C ARG A 407 -19.25 2.63 23.18
N SER A 408 -19.19 2.52 21.85
CA SER A 408 -20.35 2.39 20.97
C SER A 408 -21.18 1.13 21.26
N LEU A 409 -20.50 0.04 21.66
CA LEU A 409 -21.12 -1.25 21.95
C LEU A 409 -21.43 -1.47 23.43
N THR A 410 -21.41 -0.41 24.24
CA THR A 410 -21.80 -0.49 25.65
C THR A 410 -23.22 -1.04 25.79
N GLY A 411 -23.41 -2.05 26.65
CA GLY A 411 -24.69 -2.73 26.84
C GLY A 411 -25.01 -3.79 25.79
N MET A 412 -24.20 -3.96 24.73
CA MET A 412 -24.38 -5.05 23.76
C MET A 412 -23.56 -6.28 24.15
N THR A 413 -24.24 -7.42 24.24
CA THR A 413 -23.58 -8.72 24.48
C THR A 413 -22.68 -9.07 23.31
N ARG A 414 -21.48 -9.57 23.63
CA ARG A 414 -20.46 -10.00 22.68
C ARG A 414 -20.08 -11.44 23.00
N ARG A 415 -20.27 -12.33 22.05
CA ARG A 415 -19.92 -13.76 22.20
C ARG A 415 -19.03 -14.18 21.04
N PRO A 416 -18.01 -15.01 21.26
CA PRO A 416 -17.20 -15.52 20.16
C PRO A 416 -18.06 -16.45 19.29
N GLU A 417 -17.92 -16.39 17.97
CA GLU A 417 -18.54 -17.35 17.05
C GLU A 417 -17.59 -17.51 15.86
N GLY A 418 -16.86 -18.63 15.82
CA GLY A 418 -15.77 -18.84 14.85
C GLY A 418 -14.64 -17.83 15.06
N ILE A 419 -14.17 -17.16 14.01
CA ILE A 419 -13.17 -16.08 14.05
C ILE A 419 -13.77 -14.68 14.26
N LEU A 420 -15.08 -14.56 14.45
CA LEU A 420 -15.79 -13.29 14.63
C LEU A 420 -16.38 -13.17 16.04
N LEU A 421 -16.67 -11.94 16.48
CA LEU A 421 -17.48 -11.68 17.67
C LEU A 421 -18.93 -11.43 17.24
N ARG A 422 -19.83 -12.32 17.61
CA ARG A 422 -21.28 -12.14 17.47
C ARG A 422 -21.76 -11.04 18.41
N ILE A 423 -22.54 -10.10 17.87
CA ILE A 423 -23.22 -9.07 18.67
C ILE A 423 -24.66 -9.52 18.92
N GLY A 424 -25.07 -9.53 20.19
CA GLY A 424 -26.36 -10.07 20.65
C GLY A 424 -26.19 -11.31 21.54
N ALA A 425 -27.32 -11.85 22.02
CA ALA A 425 -27.34 -13.00 22.94
C ALA A 425 -27.19 -14.35 22.21
N GLU A 426 -27.58 -14.42 20.94
CA GLU A 426 -27.65 -15.65 20.15
C GLU A 426 -26.34 -15.90 19.40
N ALA A 427 -25.43 -16.63 20.06
CA ALA A 427 -24.19 -17.11 19.46
C ALA A 427 -24.06 -18.61 19.64
N GLU A 428 -23.64 -19.30 18.59
CA GLU A 428 -23.57 -20.76 18.54
C GLU A 428 -22.11 -21.24 18.49
N ALA A 429 -21.90 -22.52 18.82
CA ALA A 429 -20.61 -23.15 18.63
C ALA A 429 -20.31 -23.27 17.12
N PHE A 430 -19.15 -22.77 16.69
CA PHE A 430 -18.71 -22.87 15.30
C PHE A 430 -17.77 -24.07 15.10
N ASP A 431 -17.90 -24.77 13.97
CA ASP A 431 -16.97 -25.84 13.60
C ASP A 431 -15.73 -25.32 12.87
N PHE A 432 -14.61 -25.25 13.57
CA PHE A 432 -13.33 -24.76 13.03
C PHE A 432 -12.72 -25.67 11.94
N ASN A 433 -13.26 -26.87 11.69
CA ASN A 433 -12.80 -27.72 10.58
C ASN A 433 -13.15 -27.14 9.21
N GLN A 434 -14.09 -26.19 9.16
CA GLN A 434 -14.46 -25.47 7.94
C GLN A 434 -13.39 -24.46 7.51
N PHE A 435 -12.52 -24.03 8.44
CA PHE A 435 -11.52 -23.02 8.13
C PHE A 435 -10.26 -23.59 7.47
N ILE A 436 -9.82 -22.93 6.40
CA ILE A 436 -8.56 -23.21 5.73
C ILE A 436 -7.59 -22.08 6.05
N ILE A 437 -6.42 -22.44 6.59
CA ILE A 437 -5.34 -21.48 6.82
C ILE A 437 -4.00 -22.07 6.36
N ARG A 438 -3.46 -21.47 5.32
CA ARG A 438 -2.16 -21.78 4.71
C ARG A 438 -1.13 -20.83 5.30
N ILE A 439 -0.31 -21.35 6.21
CA ILE A 439 0.78 -20.59 6.84
C ILE A 439 2.06 -20.80 6.00
N PRO A 440 2.67 -19.73 5.44
CA PRO A 440 3.94 -19.83 4.74
C PRO A 440 5.06 -20.24 5.72
N LYS A 441 6.16 -20.79 5.18
CA LYS A 441 7.33 -21.19 5.98
C LYS A 441 7.93 -20.03 6.78
N LYS A 442 7.87 -18.82 6.22
CA LYS A 442 8.30 -17.58 6.87
C LYS A 442 7.08 -16.67 6.98
N LEU A 443 6.74 -16.30 8.20
CA LEU A 443 5.64 -15.39 8.49
C LEU A 443 6.23 -14.05 8.93
N ASP A 444 5.88 -12.97 8.25
CA ASP A 444 6.29 -11.64 8.69
C ASP A 444 5.50 -11.22 9.96
N PRO A 445 6.00 -10.20 10.69
CA PRO A 445 5.39 -9.79 11.96
C PRO A 445 3.91 -9.39 11.85
N ARG A 446 3.49 -8.79 10.72
CA ARG A 446 2.11 -8.34 10.50
C ARG A 446 1.19 -9.54 10.36
N HIS A 447 1.55 -10.51 9.53
CA HIS A 447 0.77 -11.75 9.40
C HIS A 447 0.78 -12.57 10.69
N HIS A 448 1.91 -12.64 11.40
CA HIS A 448 1.98 -13.31 12.71
C HIS A 448 1.04 -12.66 13.72
N PHE A 449 0.96 -11.33 13.74
CA PHE A 449 0.00 -10.59 14.54
C PHE A 449 -1.44 -10.95 14.17
N LEU A 450 -1.80 -10.95 12.88
CA LEU A 450 -3.17 -11.24 12.43
C LEU A 450 -3.57 -12.68 12.75
N VAL A 451 -2.70 -13.67 12.50
CA VAL A 451 -2.96 -15.08 12.85
C VAL A 451 -3.18 -15.24 14.35
N LYS A 452 -2.38 -14.57 15.19
CA LYS A 452 -2.54 -14.64 16.65
C LYS A 452 -3.81 -13.94 17.13
N SER A 453 -4.04 -12.72 16.67
CA SER A 453 -5.09 -11.83 17.17
C SER A 453 -6.49 -12.19 16.68
N ILE A 454 -6.59 -12.84 15.52
CA ILE A 454 -7.85 -13.32 14.94
C ILE A 454 -8.00 -14.80 15.28
N TYR A 455 -7.20 -15.68 14.65
CA TYR A 455 -7.45 -17.12 14.71
C TYR A 455 -7.18 -17.75 16.08
N LEU A 456 -5.97 -17.59 16.64
CA LEU A 456 -5.65 -18.23 17.92
C LEU A 456 -6.49 -17.68 19.06
N ARG A 457 -6.66 -16.35 19.12
CA ARG A 457 -7.50 -15.71 20.13
C ARG A 457 -8.93 -16.23 20.06
N MET A 458 -9.53 -16.27 18.88
CA MET A 458 -10.93 -16.64 18.73
C MET A 458 -11.16 -18.14 18.91
N ALA A 459 -10.26 -19.00 18.44
CA ALA A 459 -10.32 -20.44 18.75
C ALA A 459 -10.26 -20.69 20.26
N TYR A 460 -9.38 -19.99 20.99
CA TYR A 460 -9.32 -20.08 22.45
C TYR A 460 -10.62 -19.60 23.11
N LEU A 461 -11.18 -18.46 22.68
CA LEU A 461 -12.42 -17.93 23.24
C LEU A 461 -13.63 -18.86 22.98
N ASN A 462 -13.72 -19.45 21.78
CA ASN A 462 -14.77 -20.45 21.47
C ASN A 462 -14.64 -21.70 22.37
N TYR A 463 -13.42 -22.20 22.58
CA TYR A 463 -13.21 -23.32 23.52
C TYR A 463 -13.60 -22.96 24.96
N GLN A 464 -13.27 -21.75 25.43
CA GLN A 464 -13.64 -21.32 26.78
C GLN A 464 -15.15 -21.14 26.97
N ASN A 465 -15.86 -20.66 25.95
CA ASN A 465 -17.30 -20.39 26.03
C ASN A 465 -18.15 -21.64 25.77
N TYR A 466 -17.73 -22.52 24.85
CA TYR A 466 -18.57 -23.62 24.35
C TYR A 466 -17.95 -25.01 24.53
N ARG A 467 -16.73 -25.13 25.05
CA ARG A 467 -15.96 -26.38 25.08
C ARG A 467 -15.83 -27.03 23.68
N SER A 468 -15.81 -26.21 22.63
CA SER A 468 -15.67 -26.68 21.24
C SER A 468 -14.34 -27.41 21.03
N GLU A 469 -14.43 -28.71 20.77
CA GLU A 469 -13.25 -29.54 20.50
C GLU A 469 -12.56 -29.17 19.19
N SER A 470 -13.32 -28.83 18.14
CA SER A 470 -12.72 -28.41 16.87
C SER A 470 -11.94 -27.12 17.02
N ALA A 471 -12.43 -26.17 17.85
CA ALA A 471 -11.70 -24.97 18.19
C ALA A 471 -10.39 -25.28 18.94
N LEU A 472 -10.41 -26.20 19.90
CA LEU A 472 -9.21 -26.63 20.63
C LEU A 472 -8.18 -27.30 19.70
N ARG A 473 -8.63 -28.24 18.85
CA ARG A 473 -7.76 -28.91 17.85
C ARG A 473 -7.16 -27.90 16.88
N PHE A 474 -7.96 -26.96 16.39
CA PHE A 474 -7.52 -25.89 15.50
C PHE A 474 -6.46 -25.00 16.18
N TYR A 475 -6.72 -24.56 17.42
CA TYR A 475 -5.77 -23.78 18.22
C TYR A 475 -4.44 -24.52 18.40
N GLN A 476 -4.46 -25.80 18.78
CA GLN A 476 -3.26 -26.60 19.00
C GLN A 476 -2.46 -26.78 17.71
N LYS A 477 -3.12 -27.13 16.60
CA LYS A 477 -2.49 -27.28 15.28
C LYS A 477 -1.84 -25.98 14.81
N LEU A 478 -2.56 -24.86 14.93
CA LEU A 478 -2.05 -23.56 14.49
C LEU A 478 -0.92 -23.05 15.38
N LYS A 479 -1.03 -23.23 16.71
CA LYS A 479 0.04 -22.89 17.66
C LYS A 479 1.32 -23.70 17.41
N MET A 480 1.19 -24.99 17.06
CA MET A 480 2.33 -25.84 16.71
C MET A 480 3.01 -25.35 15.42
N ARG A 481 2.24 -24.95 14.40
CA ARG A 481 2.79 -24.41 13.14
C ARG A 481 3.47 -23.04 13.28
N LEU A 482 3.14 -22.28 14.32
CA LEU A 482 3.74 -20.97 14.60
C LEU A 482 4.98 -21.03 15.51
N ARG A 483 5.30 -22.21 16.06
CA ARG A 483 6.55 -22.49 16.76
C ARG A 483 7.56 -22.99 15.76
#